data_AF-A0A8S0H4Z0-F1
#
_entry.id   AF-A0A8S0H4Z0-F1
#
_cell.length_a   1.000
_cell.length_b   1.000
_cell.length_c   1.000
_cell.angle_alpha   90.00
_cell.angle_beta   90.00
_cell.angle_gamma   90.00
#
_symmetry.space_group_name_H-M   'P 1'
#
loop_
_entity.id
_entity.type
_entity.pdbx_description
1 polymer ?
#
loop_
_entity_poly.entity_id
_entity_poly.type
_entity_poly.pdbx_seq_one_letter_code
_entity_poly.pdbx_strand_id
1 'polypeptide(L)'
;MQEAGATLVLASPDIGNPAPNYLRAWPVEVACAVAQEIPAEDRHLVGDFLQQAQVRARQLNALDYACAVEERHQVAHKLHAFLGEYDLLLTPAAVVEPFAVDRLLPPDWPEQISAMWQPTTFPFNFSRQPALSLPCALSEAGLPIGLQIVARFGRDALVLRAARALEKRLPEGVFRHPAGLRDAPRRHPQTARPAQNTMPTPATAKAHGQGGGPWILQAVGIKTPNSTTTST
;
A
#
# COMPACT_ATOMS: atom_id res chain seq x y z
N MET A 1 -3.57 21.88 -7.37
CA MET A 1 -3.27 21.30 -8.72
C MET A 1 -4.09 21.96 -9.83
N GLN A 2 -5.36 22.30 -9.61
CA GLN A 2 -6.14 23.16 -10.53
C GLN A 2 -5.41 24.45 -10.93
N GLU A 3 -4.84 25.16 -9.94
CA GLU A 3 -4.03 26.36 -10.18
C GLU A 3 -2.77 26.09 -11.02
N ALA A 4 -2.31 24.83 -11.08
CA ALA A 4 -1.21 24.40 -11.94
C ALA A 4 -1.68 23.89 -13.31
N GLY A 5 -2.96 24.11 -13.66
CA GLY A 5 -3.57 23.74 -14.94
C GLY A 5 -4.11 22.30 -15.01
N ALA A 6 -4.10 21.55 -13.91
CA ALA A 6 -4.59 20.17 -13.90
C ALA A 6 -6.11 20.09 -13.73
N THR A 7 -6.77 19.19 -14.45
CA THR A 7 -8.17 18.85 -14.21
C THR A 7 -8.26 17.71 -13.19
N LEU A 8 -9.00 17.93 -12.11
CA LEU A 8 -9.28 16.91 -11.10
C LEU A 8 -10.65 16.28 -11.35
N VAL A 9 -10.69 14.95 -11.38
CA VAL A 9 -11.91 14.17 -11.59
C VAL A 9 -12.00 13.13 -10.48
N LEU A 10 -13.11 13.12 -9.73
CA LEU A 10 -13.37 12.03 -8.79
C LEU A 10 -13.54 10.74 -9.60
N ALA A 11 -12.64 9.79 -9.42
CA ALA A 11 -12.58 8.58 -10.23
C ALA A 11 -11.90 7.46 -9.44
N SER A 12 -12.49 6.27 -9.46
CA SER A 12 -11.90 5.07 -8.85
C SER A 12 -11.79 3.97 -9.90
N PRO A 13 -10.66 3.24 -9.98
CA PRO A 13 -10.54 2.12 -10.88
C PRO A 13 -11.37 0.94 -10.39
N ASP A 14 -12.05 0.25 -11.31
CA ASP A 14 -12.86 -0.93 -11.00
C ASP A 14 -12.01 -2.20 -10.88
N ILE A 15 -11.22 -2.26 -9.81
CA ILE A 15 -10.31 -3.39 -9.53
C ILE A 15 -10.94 -4.48 -8.65
N GLY A 16 -12.19 -4.30 -8.22
CA GLY A 16 -12.81 -5.18 -7.21
C GLY A 16 -12.06 -5.15 -5.87
N ASN A 17 -12.17 -6.23 -5.09
CA ASN A 17 -11.43 -6.41 -3.84
C ASN A 17 -10.24 -7.36 -4.07
N PRO A 18 -9.00 -6.85 -4.21
CA PRO A 18 -7.81 -7.67 -4.38
C PRO A 18 -7.25 -8.27 -3.08
N ALA A 19 -7.84 -8.03 -1.90
CA ALA A 19 -7.31 -8.59 -0.65
C ALA A 19 -7.29 -10.13 -0.60
N PRO A 20 -8.34 -10.87 -1.01
CA PRO A 20 -8.30 -12.33 -1.02
C PRO A 20 -7.19 -12.88 -1.91
N ASN A 21 -6.92 -12.20 -3.03
CA ASN A 21 -5.79 -12.49 -3.90
C ASN A 21 -4.45 -12.30 -3.19
N TYR A 22 -4.25 -11.12 -2.59
CA TYR A 22 -3.05 -10.77 -1.85
C TYR A 22 -2.73 -11.81 -0.77
N LEU A 23 -3.73 -12.21 0.01
CA LEU A 23 -3.61 -13.16 1.11
C LEU A 23 -3.39 -14.62 0.66
N ARG A 24 -3.42 -14.90 -0.64
CA ARG A 24 -3.00 -16.18 -1.24
C ARG A 24 -1.58 -16.11 -1.81
N ALA A 25 -1.24 -15.04 -2.53
CA ALA A 25 0.09 -14.92 -3.15
C ALA A 25 1.19 -14.54 -2.15
N TRP A 26 0.95 -13.50 -1.33
CA TRP A 26 1.98 -12.90 -0.47
C TRP A 26 2.61 -13.89 0.53
N PRO A 27 1.85 -14.79 1.21
CA PRO A 27 2.47 -15.75 2.13
C PRO A 27 3.47 -16.69 1.43
N VAL A 28 3.15 -17.14 0.21
CA VAL A 28 4.01 -18.00 -0.60
C VAL A 28 5.28 -17.26 -1.00
N GLU A 29 5.15 -15.99 -1.42
CA GLU A 29 6.28 -15.14 -1.80
C GLU A 29 7.20 -14.85 -0.62
N VAL A 30 6.65 -14.58 0.58
CA VAL A 30 7.42 -14.46 1.82
C VAL A 30 8.15 -15.75 2.16
N ALA A 31 7.48 -16.90 2.06
CA ALA A 31 8.10 -18.19 2.34
C ALA A 31 9.26 -18.49 1.39
N CYS A 32 9.12 -18.14 0.11
CA CYS A 32 10.17 -18.25 -0.90
C CYS A 32 11.36 -17.34 -0.56
N ALA A 33 11.10 -16.05 -0.29
CA ALA A 33 12.15 -15.08 0.04
C ALA A 33 12.93 -15.51 1.29
N VAL A 34 12.25 -15.89 2.38
CA VAL A 34 12.93 -16.38 3.59
C VAL A 34 13.74 -17.65 3.31
N ALA A 35 13.24 -18.57 2.48
CA ALA A 35 13.96 -19.79 2.16
C ALA A 35 15.24 -19.54 1.35
N GLN A 36 15.22 -18.53 0.46
CA GLN A 36 16.32 -18.16 -0.42
C GLN A 36 17.34 -17.23 0.23
N GLU A 37 16.88 -16.27 1.03
CA GLU A 37 17.71 -15.18 1.54
C GLU A 37 18.22 -15.41 2.98
N ILE A 38 17.56 -16.29 3.76
CA ILE A 38 17.88 -16.52 5.17
C ILE A 38 18.40 -17.95 5.39
N PRO A 39 19.66 -18.12 5.85
CA PRO A 39 20.23 -19.42 6.22
C PRO A 39 19.36 -20.17 7.21
N ALA A 40 19.35 -21.51 7.13
CA ALA A 40 18.44 -22.33 7.92
C ALA A 40 18.64 -22.15 9.43
N GLU A 41 19.89 -21.99 9.86
CA GLU A 41 20.31 -21.71 11.22
C GLU A 41 19.76 -20.37 11.75
N ASP A 42 19.56 -19.37 10.88
CA ASP A 42 19.14 -18.01 11.25
C ASP A 42 17.63 -17.79 11.13
N ARG A 43 16.87 -18.75 10.59
CA ARG A 43 15.41 -18.61 10.40
C ARG A 43 14.64 -18.40 11.72
N HIS A 44 15.23 -18.75 12.86
CA HIS A 44 14.65 -18.48 14.18
C HIS A 44 14.61 -16.98 14.53
N LEU A 45 15.39 -16.13 13.83
CA LEU A 45 15.41 -14.67 13.98
C LEU A 45 14.29 -13.98 13.19
N VAL A 46 13.61 -14.69 12.30
CA VAL A 46 12.49 -14.14 11.51
C VAL A 46 11.36 -13.78 12.46
N GLY A 47 10.83 -12.56 12.36
CA GLY A 47 9.74 -12.10 13.22
C GLY A 47 8.46 -12.94 13.07
N ASP A 48 7.68 -13.05 14.14
CA ASP A 48 6.51 -13.94 14.23
C ASP A 48 5.49 -13.72 13.09
N PHE A 49 5.29 -12.47 12.65
CA PHE A 49 4.42 -12.13 11.52
C PHE A 49 4.83 -12.83 10.21
N LEU A 50 6.12 -12.85 9.90
CA LEU A 50 6.64 -13.53 8.71
C LEU A 50 6.66 -15.05 8.91
N GLN A 51 6.92 -15.55 10.12
CA GLN A 51 6.78 -16.99 10.40
C GLN A 51 5.34 -17.48 10.18
N GLN A 52 4.34 -16.70 10.59
CA GLN A 52 2.92 -17.03 10.36
C GLN A 52 2.57 -17.02 8.87
N ALA A 53 3.15 -16.11 8.10
CA ALA A 53 3.03 -16.13 6.64
C ALA A 53 3.58 -17.45 6.06
N GLN A 54 4.71 -17.95 6.56
CA GLN A 54 5.26 -19.25 6.13
C GLN A 54 4.35 -20.44 6.52
N VAL A 55 3.76 -20.42 7.71
CA VAL A 55 2.78 -21.45 8.13
C VAL A 55 1.57 -21.45 7.19
N ARG A 56 1.05 -20.28 6.85
CA ARG A 56 -0.05 -20.13 5.89
C ARG A 56 0.33 -20.59 4.49
N ALA A 57 1.56 -20.30 4.04
CA ALA A 57 2.05 -20.73 2.74
C ALA A 57 2.00 -22.26 2.59
N ARG A 58 2.27 -23.02 3.66
CA ARG A 58 2.20 -24.50 3.66
C ARG A 58 0.79 -25.06 3.49
N GLN A 59 -0.24 -24.23 3.66
CA GLN A 59 -1.64 -24.63 3.49
C GLN A 59 -2.14 -24.38 2.05
N LEU A 60 -1.34 -23.72 1.22
CA LEU A 60 -1.68 -23.39 -0.17
C LEU A 60 -0.96 -24.36 -1.11
N ASN A 61 -1.63 -24.72 -2.20
CA ASN A 61 -1.04 -25.55 -3.25
C ASN A 61 -0.61 -24.70 -4.47
N ALA A 62 0.00 -25.36 -5.46
CA ALA A 62 0.48 -24.69 -6.68
C ALA A 62 -0.64 -24.05 -7.49
N LEU A 63 -1.84 -24.64 -7.50
CA LEU A 63 -3.01 -24.07 -8.19
C LEU A 63 -3.51 -22.81 -7.47
N ASP A 64 -3.54 -22.80 -6.14
CA ASP A 64 -3.91 -21.60 -5.38
C ASP A 64 -2.99 -20.42 -5.72
N TYR A 65 -1.69 -20.68 -5.81
CA TYR A 65 -0.70 -19.67 -6.19
C TYR A 65 -0.85 -19.24 -7.65
N ALA A 66 -0.98 -20.18 -8.59
CA ALA A 66 -1.15 -19.87 -10.01
C ALA A 66 -2.41 -19.02 -10.27
N CYS A 67 -3.54 -19.38 -9.65
CA CYS A 67 -4.77 -18.58 -9.71
C CYS A 67 -4.56 -17.19 -9.12
N ALA A 68 -3.80 -17.07 -8.02
CA ALA A 68 -3.50 -15.78 -7.42
C ALA A 68 -2.61 -14.90 -8.34
N VAL A 69 -1.66 -15.50 -9.05
CA VAL A 69 -0.83 -14.77 -10.04
C VAL A 69 -1.69 -14.27 -11.21
N GLU A 70 -2.63 -15.08 -11.69
CA GLU A 70 -3.52 -14.67 -12.79
C GLU A 70 -4.44 -13.51 -12.40
N GLU A 71 -5.08 -13.60 -11.24
CA GLU A 71 -5.88 -12.50 -10.69
C GLU A 71 -5.06 -11.22 -10.46
N ARG A 72 -3.78 -11.33 -10.06
CA ARG A 72 -2.86 -10.18 -10.00
C ARG A 72 -2.70 -9.52 -11.37
N HIS A 73 -2.53 -10.30 -12.44
CA HIS A 73 -2.46 -9.76 -13.81
C HIS A 73 -3.75 -9.05 -14.21
N GLN A 74 -4.92 -9.59 -13.83
CA GLN A 74 -6.21 -8.95 -14.11
C GLN A 74 -6.35 -7.60 -13.42
N VAL A 75 -5.95 -7.48 -12.15
CA VAL A 75 -5.90 -6.20 -11.44
C VAL A 75 -4.94 -5.23 -12.13
N ALA A 76 -3.78 -5.71 -12.58
CA ALA A 76 -2.82 -4.90 -13.30
C ALA A 76 -3.36 -4.35 -14.64
N HIS A 77 -4.03 -5.19 -15.42
CA HIS A 77 -4.68 -4.76 -16.66
C HIS A 77 -5.75 -3.69 -16.42
N LYS A 78 -6.59 -3.87 -15.39
CA LYS A 78 -7.63 -2.90 -15.03
C LYS A 78 -7.05 -1.55 -14.61
N LEU A 79 -6.02 -1.54 -13.76
CA LEU A 79 -5.34 -0.30 -13.37
C LEU A 79 -4.60 0.35 -14.54
N HIS A 80 -4.01 -0.45 -15.43
CA HIS A 80 -3.35 0.06 -16.62
C HIS A 80 -4.33 0.71 -17.59
N ALA A 81 -5.52 0.14 -17.78
CA ALA A 81 -6.59 0.72 -18.58
C ALA A 81 -7.08 2.04 -17.96
N PHE A 82 -7.35 2.06 -16.65
CA PHE A 82 -7.74 3.28 -15.94
C PHE A 82 -6.69 4.40 -16.05
N LEU A 83 -5.40 4.07 -15.86
CA LEU A 83 -4.29 5.02 -16.04
C LEU A 83 -3.93 5.27 -17.52
N GLY A 84 -4.70 4.70 -18.45
CA GLY A 84 -4.75 5.13 -19.84
C GLY A 84 -5.66 6.33 -20.04
N GLU A 85 -6.68 6.50 -19.17
CA GLU A 85 -7.60 7.64 -19.19
C GLU A 85 -7.14 8.80 -18.32
N TYR A 86 -6.36 8.52 -17.26
CA TYR A 86 -5.85 9.51 -16.32
C TYR A 86 -4.32 9.45 -16.24
N ASP A 87 -3.68 10.61 -16.22
CA ASP A 87 -2.22 10.73 -16.10
C ASP A 87 -1.71 10.31 -14.71
N LEU A 88 -2.50 10.62 -13.67
CA LEU A 88 -2.22 10.30 -12.27
C LEU A 88 -3.48 9.85 -11.55
N LEU A 89 -3.27 9.03 -10.53
CA LEU A 89 -4.23 8.68 -9.50
C LEU A 89 -3.73 9.22 -8.16
N LEU A 90 -4.55 10.04 -7.51
CA LEU A 90 -4.31 10.55 -6.16
C LEU A 90 -5.18 9.81 -5.15
N THR A 91 -4.59 9.38 -4.04
CA THR A 91 -5.29 8.68 -2.94
C THR A 91 -4.53 8.91 -1.62
N PRO A 92 -5.13 8.78 -0.43
CA PRO A 92 -4.37 8.82 0.82
C PRO A 92 -3.23 7.79 0.84
N ALA A 93 -2.08 8.17 1.40
CA ALA A 93 -0.97 7.24 1.59
C ALA A 93 -1.25 6.20 2.68
N ALA A 94 -2.01 6.59 3.70
CA ALA A 94 -2.53 5.73 4.76
C ALA A 94 -3.99 6.13 5.02
N VAL A 95 -4.80 5.17 5.48
CA VAL A 95 -6.24 5.35 5.73
C VAL A 95 -6.56 5.60 7.22
N VAL A 96 -5.53 5.60 8.06
CA VAL A 96 -5.59 5.92 9.48
C VAL A 96 -4.37 6.76 9.86
N GLU A 97 -4.48 7.46 10.98
CA GLU A 97 -3.36 8.20 11.55
C GLU A 97 -2.27 7.26 12.11
N PRO A 98 -1.04 7.76 12.28
CA PRO A 98 -0.02 7.06 13.06
C PRO A 98 -0.54 6.66 14.45
N PHE A 99 -0.25 5.43 14.85
CA PHE A 99 -0.63 4.88 16.15
C PHE A 99 0.60 4.35 16.90
N ALA A 100 0.40 3.88 18.14
CA ALA A 100 1.48 3.49 19.04
C ALA A 100 2.34 2.33 18.48
N VAL A 101 3.66 2.42 18.69
CA VAL A 101 4.69 1.52 18.12
C VAL A 101 4.58 0.07 18.59
N ASP A 102 3.95 -0.16 19.72
CA ASP A 102 3.71 -1.48 20.30
C ASP A 102 2.53 -2.22 19.64
N ARG A 103 1.87 -1.60 18.65
CA ARG A 103 0.75 -2.19 17.91
C ARG A 103 1.13 -2.51 16.48
N LEU A 104 0.60 -3.63 15.99
CA LEU A 104 0.68 -4.02 14.56
C LEU A 104 -0.54 -3.56 13.76
N LEU A 105 -1.66 -3.30 14.43
CA LEU A 105 -2.93 -2.91 13.84
C LEU A 105 -3.38 -1.57 14.42
N PRO A 106 -4.16 -0.79 13.65
CA PRO A 106 -4.81 0.40 14.18
C PRO A 106 -5.68 0.05 15.39
N PRO A 107 -5.88 0.99 16.33
CA PRO A 107 -6.88 0.84 17.38
C PRO A 107 -8.23 0.46 16.78
N ASP A 108 -8.94 -0.45 17.45
CA ASP A 108 -10.29 -0.89 17.09
C ASP A 108 -10.43 -1.52 15.68
N TRP A 109 -9.31 -1.90 15.05
CA TRP A 109 -9.35 -2.61 13.77
C TRP A 109 -9.88 -4.04 13.96
N PRO A 110 -10.86 -4.50 13.15
CA PRO A 110 -11.34 -5.87 13.23
C PRO A 110 -10.19 -6.86 12.98
N GLU A 111 -9.88 -7.68 13.98
CA GLU A 111 -8.80 -8.68 13.90
C GLU A 111 -8.96 -9.60 12.67
N GLN A 112 -10.18 -9.87 12.21
CA GLN A 112 -10.41 -10.74 11.05
C GLN A 112 -9.87 -10.16 9.72
N ILE A 113 -9.53 -8.86 9.67
CA ILE A 113 -9.01 -8.14 8.49
C ILE A 113 -7.53 -7.73 8.73
N SER A 114 -6.79 -8.50 9.53
CA SER A 114 -5.54 -8.03 10.18
C SER A 114 -4.42 -7.57 9.24
N ALA A 115 -4.15 -8.22 8.11
CA ALA A 115 -3.02 -7.81 7.25
C ALA A 115 -3.34 -6.68 6.25
N MET A 116 -4.62 -6.29 6.12
CA MET A 116 -5.09 -5.43 5.02
C MET A 116 -5.58 -4.06 5.48
N TRP A 117 -5.19 -3.63 6.68
CA TRP A 117 -5.56 -2.31 7.21
C TRP A 117 -4.97 -1.13 6.41
N GLN A 118 -4.07 -1.41 5.47
CA GLN A 118 -3.54 -0.45 4.50
C GLN A 118 -3.92 -0.85 3.06
N PRO A 119 -5.18 -0.60 2.63
CA PRO A 119 -5.64 -1.03 1.32
C PRO A 119 -5.06 -0.19 0.17
N THR A 120 -4.46 0.95 0.47
CA THR A 120 -4.05 1.95 -0.51
C THR A 120 -2.70 1.67 -1.15
N THR A 121 -1.87 0.75 -0.64
CA THR A 121 -0.47 0.60 -1.12
C THR A 121 -0.25 -0.69 -1.90
N PHE A 122 -0.73 -1.81 -1.39
CA PHE A 122 -0.46 -3.11 -2.02
C PHE A 122 -1.02 -3.29 -3.43
N PRO A 123 -2.14 -2.65 -3.87
CA PRO A 123 -2.58 -2.81 -5.26
C PRO A 123 -1.47 -2.38 -6.22
N PHE A 124 -0.77 -1.28 -5.92
CA PHE A 124 0.31 -0.76 -6.77
C PHE A 124 1.58 -1.60 -6.72
N ASN A 125 1.87 -2.27 -5.59
CA ASN A 125 2.91 -3.30 -5.54
C ASN A 125 2.60 -4.47 -6.48
N PHE A 126 1.33 -4.91 -6.49
CA PHE A 126 0.87 -6.05 -7.30
C PHE A 126 0.91 -5.75 -8.79
N SER A 127 0.44 -4.57 -9.17
CA SER A 127 0.34 -4.16 -10.57
C SER A 127 1.50 -3.31 -11.08
N ARG A 128 2.54 -3.11 -10.24
CA ARG A 128 3.85 -2.53 -10.58
C ARG A 128 3.81 -1.05 -11.01
N GLN A 129 2.76 -0.31 -10.70
CA GLN A 129 2.74 1.12 -10.98
C GLN A 129 3.75 1.85 -10.10
N PRO A 130 4.43 2.89 -10.63
CA PRO A 130 5.16 3.81 -9.78
C PRO A 130 4.19 4.57 -8.87
N ALA A 131 4.51 4.59 -7.58
CA ALA A 131 3.77 5.30 -6.54
C ALA A 131 4.72 6.06 -5.63
N LEU A 132 4.33 7.25 -5.18
CA LEU A 132 5.09 8.08 -4.24
C LEU A 132 4.18 8.61 -3.14
N SER A 133 4.63 8.52 -1.89
CA SER A 133 3.98 9.14 -0.73
C SER A 133 4.59 10.50 -0.42
N LEU A 134 3.78 11.55 -0.50
CA LEU A 134 4.13 12.94 -0.24
C LEU A 134 3.44 13.40 1.06
N PRO A 135 4.17 13.77 2.12
CA PRO A 135 3.58 14.45 3.28
C PRO A 135 2.85 15.71 2.82
N CYS A 136 1.57 15.84 3.12
CA CYS A 136 0.73 16.91 2.56
C CYS A 136 -0.08 17.71 3.60
N ALA A 137 -0.26 17.18 4.80
CA ALA A 137 -0.94 17.88 5.88
C ALA A 137 -0.51 17.35 7.25
N LEU A 138 -0.95 18.04 8.30
CA LEU A 138 -1.01 17.53 9.66
C LEU A 138 -2.48 17.36 10.03
N SER A 139 -2.80 16.35 10.83
CA SER A 139 -4.12 16.22 11.44
C SER A 139 -4.31 17.22 12.58
N GLU A 140 -5.51 17.25 13.16
CA GLU A 140 -5.82 18.08 14.34
C GLU A 140 -4.92 17.74 15.54
N ALA A 141 -4.50 16.47 15.65
CA ALA A 141 -3.54 16.01 16.66
C ALA A 141 -2.07 16.34 16.30
N GLY A 142 -1.82 17.02 15.18
CA GLY A 142 -0.48 17.35 14.70
C GLY A 142 0.26 16.16 14.08
N LEU A 143 -0.43 15.07 13.74
CA LEU A 143 0.18 13.88 13.14
C LEU A 143 0.27 13.99 11.61
N PRO A 144 1.32 13.45 10.96
CA PRO A 144 1.50 13.57 9.52
C PRO A 144 0.43 12.82 8.71
N ILE A 145 -0.10 13.50 7.70
CA ILE A 145 -0.97 12.93 6.66
C ILE A 145 -0.22 12.92 5.33
N GLY A 146 -0.25 11.78 4.64
CA GLY A 146 0.39 11.60 3.35
C GLY A 146 -0.60 11.49 2.19
N LEU A 147 -0.24 12.07 1.05
CA LEU A 147 -0.86 11.88 -0.25
C LEU A 147 -0.03 10.89 -1.07
N GLN A 148 -0.66 9.85 -1.59
CA GLN A 148 -0.05 8.94 -2.54
C GLN A 148 -0.39 9.36 -3.97
N ILE A 149 0.66 9.43 -4.80
CA ILE A 149 0.61 9.83 -6.21
C ILE A 149 1.04 8.63 -7.04
N VAL A 150 0.15 8.15 -7.91
CA VAL A 150 0.39 6.95 -8.73
C VAL A 150 0.28 7.30 -10.20
N ALA A 151 1.15 6.74 -11.04
CA ALA A 151 1.06 6.88 -12.49
C ALA A 151 1.04 5.52 -13.18
N ARG A 152 0.83 5.50 -14.50
CA ARG A 152 0.96 4.29 -15.32
C ARG A 152 2.38 3.70 -15.20
N PHE A 153 2.50 2.39 -15.40
CA PHE A 153 3.79 1.68 -15.46
C PHE A 153 4.82 2.43 -16.33
N GLY A 154 6.05 2.56 -15.82
CA GLY A 154 7.17 3.25 -16.49
C GLY A 154 7.08 4.78 -16.50
N ARG A 155 6.17 5.39 -15.73
CA ARG A 155 5.97 6.86 -15.64
C ARG A 155 6.50 7.46 -14.34
N ASP A 156 7.56 6.90 -13.79
CA ASP A 156 8.24 7.34 -12.56
C ASP A 156 8.58 8.84 -12.59
N ALA A 157 9.11 9.31 -13.73
CA ALA A 157 9.42 10.72 -13.93
C ALA A 157 8.18 11.64 -13.81
N LEU A 158 7.00 11.16 -14.21
CA LEU A 158 5.75 11.92 -14.06
C LEU A 158 5.35 12.01 -12.58
N VAL A 159 5.43 10.91 -11.84
CA VAL A 159 5.16 10.87 -10.40
C VAL A 159 6.09 11.86 -9.66
N LEU A 160 7.39 11.81 -9.94
CA LEU A 160 8.37 12.71 -9.31
C LEU A 160 8.12 14.19 -9.65
N ARG A 161 7.81 14.51 -10.91
CA ARG A 161 7.46 15.89 -11.29
C ARG A 161 6.20 16.39 -10.61
N ALA A 162 5.16 15.55 -10.54
CA ALA A 162 3.92 15.88 -9.88
C ALA A 162 4.13 16.11 -8.37
N ALA A 163 4.88 15.23 -7.72
CA ALA A 163 5.26 15.36 -6.32
C ALA A 163 6.00 16.68 -6.07
N ARG A 164 7.01 17.01 -6.89
CA ARG A 164 7.75 18.27 -6.75
C ARG A 164 6.88 19.51 -7.00
N ALA A 165 5.93 19.43 -7.94
CA ALA A 165 5.01 20.53 -8.20
C ALA A 165 4.04 20.76 -7.03
N LEU A 166 3.59 19.67 -6.39
CA LEU A 166 2.75 19.72 -5.18
C LEU A 166 3.54 20.23 -3.98
N GLU A 167 4.72 19.66 -3.73
CA GLU A 167 5.60 20.02 -2.60
C GLU A 167 5.88 21.53 -2.55
N LYS A 168 6.16 22.16 -3.69
CA LYS A 168 6.40 23.63 -3.79
C LYS A 168 5.20 24.49 -3.39
N ARG A 169 4.01 23.91 -3.27
CA ARG A 169 2.75 24.61 -2.94
C ARG A 169 2.23 24.23 -1.56
N LEU A 170 2.87 23.29 -0.87
CA LEU A 170 2.49 22.95 0.49
C LEU A 170 2.90 24.07 1.45
N PRO A 171 2.10 24.34 2.49
CA PRO A 171 2.49 25.25 3.56
C PRO A 171 3.82 24.85 4.20
N GLU A 172 4.60 25.83 4.65
CA GLU A 172 5.78 25.57 5.45
C GLU A 172 5.42 24.79 6.72
N GLY A 173 6.27 23.83 7.11
CA GLY A 173 6.08 23.04 8.33
C GLY A 173 5.17 21.82 8.20
N VAL A 174 4.54 21.57 7.04
CA VAL A 174 3.85 20.29 6.75
C VAL A 174 4.80 19.10 6.83
N PHE A 175 6.05 19.31 6.42
CA PHE A 175 7.14 18.37 6.69
C PHE A 175 8.11 18.99 7.70
N ARG A 176 7.96 18.59 8.96
CA ARG A 176 9.01 18.79 9.97
C ARG A 176 9.62 17.44 10.26
N HIS A 177 10.92 17.32 9.96
CA HIS A 177 11.69 16.20 10.46
C HIS A 177 11.53 16.16 11.99
N PRO A 178 11.17 15.01 12.60
CA PRO A 178 11.05 14.92 14.05
C PRO A 178 12.34 15.42 14.70
N ALA A 179 12.21 16.36 15.64
CA ALA A 179 13.35 16.85 16.40
C ALA A 179 13.99 15.68 17.14
N GLY A 180 15.33 15.60 17.11
CA GLY A 180 16.08 14.56 17.82
C GLY A 180 16.15 13.20 17.13
N LEU A 181 15.56 12.96 15.95
CA LEU A 181 15.79 11.70 15.21
C LEU A 181 17.21 11.65 14.61
N ARG A 182 17.80 12.81 14.26
CA ARG A 182 19.21 12.90 13.84
C ARG A 182 20.18 12.67 14.99
N ASP A 183 19.77 13.07 16.19
CA ASP A 183 20.57 13.00 17.42
C ASP A 183 20.21 11.79 18.29
N ALA A 184 19.22 10.99 17.87
CA ALA A 184 18.79 9.80 18.58
C ALA A 184 19.96 8.81 18.63
N PRO A 185 20.31 8.28 19.81
CA PRO A 185 21.35 7.27 19.90
C PRO A 185 20.96 6.10 19.01
N ARG A 186 21.88 5.67 18.13
CA ARG A 186 21.70 4.45 17.33
C ARG A 186 21.57 3.28 18.29
N ARG A 187 20.34 2.89 18.61
CA ARG A 187 20.10 1.68 19.39
C ARG A 187 20.28 0.49 18.46
N HIS A 188 21.34 -0.29 18.67
CA HIS A 188 21.33 -1.67 18.20
C HIS A 188 20.18 -2.38 18.91
N PRO A 189 19.35 -3.17 18.20
CA PRO A 189 18.24 -3.87 18.82
C PRO A 189 18.79 -4.75 19.94
N GLN A 190 18.46 -4.44 21.19
CA GLN A 190 18.58 -5.40 22.28
C GLN A 190 17.55 -6.50 22.02
N THR A 191 17.93 -7.73 22.34
CA THR A 191 17.26 -9.01 22.08
C THR A 191 15.91 -9.20 22.80
N ALA A 192 15.20 -8.12 23.12
CA ALA A 192 13.86 -8.18 23.67
C ALA A 192 12.88 -8.45 22.53
N ARG A 193 12.44 -9.70 22.45
CA ARG A 193 11.41 -10.15 21.52
C ARG A 193 10.11 -9.38 21.85
N PRO A 194 9.55 -8.57 20.95
CA PRO A 194 8.25 -7.94 21.18
C PRO A 194 7.19 -9.03 21.42
N ALA A 195 6.14 -8.68 22.16
CA ALA A 195 5.07 -9.61 22.51
C ALA A 195 4.52 -10.33 21.26
N GLN A 196 4.28 -11.64 21.40
CA GLN A 196 3.81 -12.52 20.33
C GLN A 196 2.42 -12.09 19.85
N ASN A 197 2.37 -11.26 18.81
CA ASN A 197 1.13 -10.97 18.11
C ASN A 197 0.91 -12.04 17.04
N THR A 198 -0.10 -12.88 17.26
CA THR A 198 -0.50 -13.91 16.31
C THR A 198 -1.50 -13.36 15.30
N MET A 199 -1.22 -13.57 14.01
CA MET A 199 -2.19 -13.40 12.94
C MET A 199 -3.36 -14.36 13.22
N PRO A 200 -4.60 -13.86 13.29
CA PRO A 200 -5.74 -14.73 13.48
C PRO A 200 -5.89 -15.70 12.29
N THR A 201 -6.21 -16.95 12.61
CA THR A 201 -6.61 -17.96 11.63
C THR A 201 -7.88 -17.48 10.94
N PRO A 202 -7.99 -17.49 9.59
CA PRO A 202 -9.24 -17.15 8.95
C PRO A 202 -10.25 -18.27 9.23
N ALA A 203 -11.10 -18.10 10.23
CA ALA A 203 -12.43 -18.69 10.16
C ALA A 203 -13.05 -18.10 8.89
N THR A 204 -13.43 -18.96 7.95
CA THR A 204 -14.13 -18.67 6.68
C THR A 204 -14.51 -17.20 6.58
N ALA A 205 -13.67 -16.41 5.92
CA ALA A 205 -13.94 -14.99 5.72
C ALA A 205 -15.24 -14.89 4.92
N LYS A 206 -16.37 -14.79 5.61
CA LYS A 206 -17.60 -14.30 5.00
C LYS A 206 -17.26 -12.89 4.57
N ALA A 207 -17.31 -12.67 3.26
CA ALA A 207 -17.14 -11.38 2.65
C ALA A 207 -18.18 -10.41 3.24
N HIS A 208 -17.84 -9.75 4.34
CA HIS A 208 -18.53 -8.53 4.76
C HIS A 208 -17.98 -7.40 3.91
N GLY A 209 -18.58 -7.35 2.72
CA GLY A 209 -18.34 -6.42 1.63
C GLY A 209 -19.38 -6.64 0.55
N GLN A 210 -20.64 -6.91 0.92
CA GLN A 210 -21.80 -6.85 0.01
C GLN A 210 -22.29 -5.39 -0.15
N GLY A 211 -21.37 -4.43 -0.14
CA GLY A 211 -21.62 -3.07 -0.62
C GLY A 211 -20.76 -2.90 -1.87
N GLY A 212 -21.36 -2.94 -3.05
CA GLY A 212 -20.70 -2.81 -4.35
C GLY A 212 -20.09 -1.43 -4.64
N GLY A 213 -19.45 -0.81 -3.65
CA GLY A 213 -18.67 0.41 -3.82
C GLY A 213 -17.20 0.07 -4.12
N PRO A 214 -16.49 0.92 -4.89
CA PRO A 214 -15.10 0.67 -5.23
C PRO A 214 -14.23 0.57 -3.98
N TRP A 215 -13.42 -0.47 -3.93
CA TRP A 215 -12.50 -0.80 -2.82
C TRP A 215 -11.36 0.22 -2.65
N ILE A 216 -11.27 1.20 -3.55
CA ILE A 216 -10.40 2.37 -3.41
C ILE A 216 -11.20 3.52 -2.83
N LEU A 217 -10.89 3.77 -1.55
CA LEU A 217 -11.16 5.01 -0.82
C LEU A 217 -10.80 6.21 -1.71
N GLN A 218 -11.81 7.07 -1.93
CA GLN A 218 -11.76 8.39 -2.56
C GLN A 218 -10.48 8.67 -3.36
N ALA A 219 -10.53 8.31 -4.63
CA ALA A 219 -9.46 8.55 -5.56
C ALA A 219 -9.81 9.72 -6.50
N VAL A 220 -8.79 10.49 -6.86
CA VAL A 220 -8.93 11.57 -7.83
C VAL A 220 -8.01 11.29 -9.01
N GLY A 221 -8.61 11.10 -10.18
CA GLY A 221 -7.90 11.05 -11.46
C GLY A 221 -7.50 12.46 -11.91
N ILE A 222 -6.30 12.58 -12.46
CA ILE A 222 -5.79 13.85 -13.00
C ILE A 222 -5.57 13.72 -14.51
N LYS A 223 -6.02 14.74 -15.25
CA LYS A 223 -5.59 15.00 -16.63
C LYS A 223 -4.74 16.26 -16.66
N THR A 224 -3.57 16.16 -17.30
CA THR A 224 -2.63 17.26 -17.50
C THR A 224 -2.88 17.94 -18.86
N PRO A 225 -2.54 19.23 -19.03
CA PRO A 225 -2.85 19.99 -20.26
C PRO A 225 -2.33 19.38 -21.58
N ASN A 226 -1.30 18.53 -21.51
CA ASN A 226 -0.65 17.95 -22.69
C ASN A 226 -1.09 16.50 -22.99
N SER A 227 -2.05 15.92 -22.25
CA SER A 227 -2.58 14.60 -22.57
C SER A 227 -3.69 14.69 -23.62
N THR A 228 -3.30 14.96 -24.87
CA THR A 228 -4.16 14.60 -26.00
C THR A 228 -4.17 13.08 -26.12
N THR A 229 -5.32 12.47 -25.84
CA THR A 229 -5.63 11.09 -26.20
C THR A 229 -5.44 10.93 -27.71
N THR A 230 -4.36 10.29 -28.12
CA THR A 230 -4.23 9.75 -29.47
C THR A 230 -5.19 8.58 -29.58
N SER A 231 -6.45 8.84 -29.90
CA SER A 231 -7.35 7.81 -30.42
C SER A 231 -6.91 7.49 -31.84
N THR A 232 -6.45 6.26 -32.05
CA THR A 232 -6.42 5.58 -33.36
C THR A 232 -7.17 4.28 -33.20
#